data_AF-A0A7C5AFQ1-F1
#
_entry.id   AF-A0A7C5AFQ1-F1
#
_cell.length_a   1.000
_cell.length_b   1.000
_cell.length_c   1.000
_cell.angle_alpha   90.00
_cell.angle_beta   90.00
_cell.angle_gamma   90.00
#
_symmetry.space_group_name_H-M   'P 1'
#
loop_
_entity.id
_entity.type
_entity.pdbx_description
1 polymer ?
#
loop_
_entity_poly.entity_id
_entity_poly.type
_entity_poly.pdbx_seq_one_letter_code
_entity_poly.pdbx_strand_id
1 'polypeptide(L)'
;MAQRLLKKISRVALLFGWLAVAGPGQTVLIVPSASFPTIQSAINAAAPGDVVQVGPGTYVENLDLLGKEIQLIGAGPDLTTIDGNQSGAVIVCKSDEGPGTLIEGFTITNGSGFVET
;
A
#
# COMPACT_ATOMS: atom_id res chain seq x y z
N MET A 1 14.85 9.14 -41.29
CA MET A 1 13.72 9.69 -40.52
C MET A 1 12.46 8.95 -40.96
N ALA A 2 12.09 7.90 -40.26
CA ALA A 2 10.79 7.21 -40.40
C ALA A 2 10.58 6.42 -39.09
N GLN A 3 9.69 6.96 -38.26
CA GLN A 3 9.41 6.48 -36.92
C GLN A 3 8.54 5.20 -36.98
N ARG A 4 8.61 4.40 -35.89
CA ARG A 4 7.64 3.36 -35.48
C ARG A 4 7.80 1.96 -36.10
N LEU A 5 8.74 1.19 -35.54
CA LEU A 5 8.57 -0.26 -35.44
C LEU A 5 7.73 -0.58 -34.20
N LEU A 6 6.54 -1.15 -34.44
CA LEU A 6 5.69 -1.78 -33.42
C LEU A 6 6.51 -2.83 -32.64
N LYS A 7 6.92 -2.51 -31.41
CA LYS A 7 7.33 -3.52 -30.43
C LYS A 7 6.06 -4.14 -29.85
N LYS A 8 5.67 -5.27 -30.45
CA LYS A 8 4.98 -6.43 -29.88
C LYS A 8 4.19 -6.15 -28.59
N ILE A 9 2.88 -6.18 -28.74
CA ILE A 9 1.89 -6.38 -27.68
C ILE A 9 2.37 -7.52 -26.77
N SER A 10 2.69 -7.23 -25.50
CA SER A 10 2.71 -8.25 -24.45
C SER A 10 1.58 -7.94 -23.48
N ARG A 11 0.43 -8.53 -23.77
CA ARG A 11 -0.75 -8.57 -22.90
C ARG A 11 -0.48 -9.55 -21.76
N VAL A 12 0.09 -9.09 -20.66
CA VAL A 12 -0.08 -9.73 -19.35
C VAL A 12 -0.10 -8.63 -18.29
N ALA A 13 -1.23 -7.92 -18.21
CA ALA A 13 -1.62 -7.33 -16.93
C ALA A 13 -2.26 -8.48 -16.15
N LEU A 14 -1.51 -9.08 -15.22
CA LEU A 14 -2.07 -10.00 -14.23
C LEU A 14 -3.04 -9.19 -13.38
N LEU A 15 -4.33 -9.29 -13.71
CA LEU A 15 -5.43 -8.81 -12.89
C LEU A 15 -5.45 -9.65 -11.60
N PHE A 16 -4.71 -9.22 -10.58
CA PHE A 16 -4.92 -9.68 -9.22
C PHE A 16 -6.19 -9.02 -8.70
N GLY A 17 -7.34 -9.59 -9.06
CA GLY A 17 -8.65 -9.15 -8.62
C GLY A 17 -8.94 -9.68 -7.23
N TRP A 18 -8.54 -8.93 -6.20
CA TRP A 18 -9.28 -8.95 -4.94
C TRP A 18 -10.32 -7.83 -5.04
N LEU A 19 -11.60 -8.17 -4.96
CA LEU A 19 -12.67 -7.18 -5.03
C LEU A 19 -12.71 -6.40 -3.71
N ALA A 20 -11.93 -5.33 -3.59
CA ALA A 20 -12.20 -4.31 -2.58
C ALA A 20 -13.51 -3.63 -2.99
N VAL A 21 -14.60 -3.85 -2.25
CA VAL A 21 -15.89 -3.21 -2.56
C VAL A 21 -15.85 -1.75 -2.16
N ALA A 22 -15.47 -0.94 -3.15
CA ALA A 22 -15.84 0.46 -3.35
C ALA A 22 -17.14 0.94 -2.67
N GLY A 23 -17.18 1.43 -1.43
CA GLY A 23 -18.34 2.18 -0.94
C GLY A 23 -18.58 3.46 -1.79
N PRO A 24 -19.80 4.02 -1.88
CA PRO A 24 -20.00 5.26 -2.60
C PRO A 24 -19.17 6.39 -1.97
N GLY A 25 -18.20 6.91 -2.73
CA GLY A 25 -17.23 7.91 -2.27
C GLY A 25 -15.84 7.37 -1.88
N GLN A 26 -15.65 6.04 -1.87
CA GLN A 26 -14.37 5.39 -1.63
C GLN A 26 -13.58 5.29 -2.94
N THR A 27 -12.34 5.76 -2.93
CA THR A 27 -11.39 5.64 -4.04
C THR A 27 -10.35 4.55 -3.78
N VAL A 28 -9.80 3.99 -4.86
CA VAL A 28 -8.73 2.98 -4.78
C VAL A 28 -7.44 3.58 -5.31
N LEU A 29 -6.43 3.67 -4.45
CA LEU A 29 -5.09 4.16 -4.76
C LEU A 29 -4.16 2.95 -4.98
N ILE A 30 -3.55 2.87 -6.16
CA ILE A 30 -2.72 1.73 -6.56
C ILE A 30 -1.24 2.03 -6.32
N VAL A 31 -0.56 1.12 -5.61
CA VAL A 31 0.86 1.16 -5.31
C VAL A 31 1.53 -0.12 -5.85
N PRO A 32 2.67 -0.04 -6.56
CA PRO A 32 3.31 1.17 -7.02
C PRO A 32 2.64 1.67 -8.31
N SER A 33 2.59 2.98 -8.50
CA SER A 33 2.14 3.61 -9.74
C SER A 33 2.92 4.91 -10.00
N ALA A 34 2.69 5.53 -11.17
CA ALA A 34 3.31 6.81 -11.49
C ALA A 34 2.89 7.93 -10.51
N SER A 35 1.67 7.85 -9.97
CA SER A 35 1.15 8.79 -8.98
C SER A 35 1.58 8.43 -7.56
N PHE A 36 1.72 7.14 -7.26
CA PHE A 36 2.02 6.63 -5.93
C PHE A 36 3.16 5.61 -5.99
N PRO A 37 4.42 6.07 -6.09
CA PRO A 37 5.57 5.18 -6.17
C PRO A 37 5.85 4.46 -4.85
N THR A 38 5.35 4.97 -3.72
CA THR A 38 5.54 4.39 -2.37
C THR A 38 4.20 4.22 -1.65
N ILE A 39 4.15 3.36 -0.63
CA ILE A 39 2.94 3.15 0.17
C ILE A 39 2.57 4.43 0.91
N GLN A 40 3.54 5.10 1.55
CA GLN A 40 3.26 6.35 2.28
C GLN A 40 2.72 7.45 1.37
N SER A 41 3.15 7.53 0.10
CA SER A 41 2.63 8.53 -0.84
C SER A 41 1.13 8.33 -1.13
N ALA A 42 0.66 7.08 -1.20
CA ALA A 42 -0.76 6.77 -1.31
C ALA A 42 -1.51 7.08 -0.02
N ILE A 43 -0.99 6.68 1.14
CA ILE A 43 -1.59 7.02 2.45
C ILE A 43 -1.74 8.54 2.60
N ASN A 44 -0.75 9.31 2.21
CA ASN A 44 -0.79 10.78 2.27
C ASN A 44 -1.93 11.36 1.43
N ALA A 45 -2.20 10.79 0.25
CA ALA A 45 -3.24 11.23 -0.67
C ALA A 45 -4.63 10.69 -0.33
N ALA A 46 -4.72 9.55 0.35
CA ALA A 46 -5.98 8.90 0.71
C ALA A 46 -6.83 9.78 1.65
N ALA A 47 -8.14 9.79 1.42
CA ALA A 47 -9.16 10.29 2.32
C ALA A 47 -9.68 9.16 3.23
N PRO A 48 -10.29 9.49 4.38
CA PRO A 48 -11.00 8.50 5.18
C PRO A 48 -12.04 7.74 4.34
N GLY A 49 -12.06 6.43 4.50
CA GLY A 49 -12.82 5.49 3.71
C GLY A 49 -12.04 4.88 2.55
N ASP A 50 -10.95 5.48 2.05
CA ASP A 50 -10.24 4.99 0.86
C ASP A 50 -9.53 3.63 1.04
N VAL A 51 -9.24 2.99 -0.09
CA VAL A 51 -8.43 1.77 -0.17
C VAL A 51 -7.07 2.08 -0.80
N VAL A 52 -6.00 1.72 -0.13
CA VAL A 52 -4.64 1.68 -0.68
C VAL A 52 -4.32 0.23 -1.04
N GLN A 53 -4.33 -0.08 -2.34
CA GLN A 53 -4.02 -1.42 -2.85
C GLN A 53 -2.55 -1.50 -3.25
N VAL A 54 -1.82 -2.39 -2.59
CA VAL A 54 -0.37 -2.56 -2.75
C VAL A 54 -0.08 -3.87 -3.48
N GLY A 55 0.58 -3.76 -4.63
CA GLY A 55 1.00 -4.90 -5.44
C GLY A 55 2.10 -5.74 -4.78
N PRO A 56 2.50 -6.85 -5.44
CA PRO A 56 3.63 -7.65 -4.99
C PRO A 56 4.94 -6.86 -5.00
N GLY A 57 5.76 -7.05 -3.98
CA GLY A 57 7.06 -6.38 -3.84
C GLY A 57 7.52 -6.26 -2.39
N THR A 58 8.77 -5.80 -2.23
CA THR A 58 9.33 -5.42 -0.93
C THR A 58 9.42 -3.90 -0.86
N TYR A 59 8.75 -3.33 0.13
CA TYR A 59 8.66 -1.89 0.36
C TYR A 59 9.44 -1.57 1.63
N VAL A 60 10.58 -0.90 1.48
CA VAL A 60 11.42 -0.48 2.60
C VAL A 60 10.90 0.86 3.11
N GLU A 61 9.94 0.82 4.03
CA GLU A 61 9.20 2.00 4.51
C GLU A 61 8.80 1.82 5.99
N ASN A 62 8.67 2.94 6.70
CA ASN A 62 8.02 3.03 8.01
C ASN A 62 6.77 3.90 7.83
N LEU A 63 5.59 3.30 8.03
CA LEU A 63 4.30 3.90 7.68
C LEU A 63 3.64 4.56 8.89
N ASP A 64 3.04 5.73 8.65
CA ASP A 64 2.12 6.39 9.59
C ASP A 64 0.76 6.53 8.88
N LEU A 65 -0.30 6.02 9.51
CA LEU A 65 -1.67 6.10 8.96
C LEU A 65 -2.31 7.48 9.16
N LEU A 66 -1.68 8.35 9.96
CA LEU A 66 -2.08 9.75 10.14
C LEU A 66 -3.50 9.92 10.68
N GLY A 67 -4.00 8.96 11.47
CA GLY A 67 -5.37 9.01 12.00
C GLY A 67 -6.46 8.76 10.96
N LYS A 68 -6.11 8.31 9.75
CA LYS A 68 -7.07 8.09 8.68
C LYS A 68 -7.70 6.70 8.80
N GLU A 69 -9.02 6.66 8.74
CA GLU A 69 -9.77 5.39 8.61
C GLU A 69 -9.65 4.87 7.17
N ILE A 70 -8.58 4.17 6.83
CA ILE A 70 -8.34 3.63 5.48
C ILE A 70 -8.11 2.12 5.48
N GLN A 71 -8.29 1.48 4.34
CA GLN A 71 -7.94 0.07 4.14
C GLN A 71 -6.63 -0.04 3.36
N LEU A 72 -5.57 -0.51 4.01
CA LEU A 72 -4.29 -0.82 3.40
C LEU A 72 -4.26 -2.32 3.09
N ILE A 73 -4.25 -2.69 1.80
CA ILE A 73 -4.42 -4.08 1.35
C ILE A 73 -3.27 -4.49 0.42
N GLY A 74 -2.47 -5.47 0.84
CA GLY A 74 -1.41 -6.08 0.05
C GLY A 74 -1.91 -7.22 -0.83
N ALA A 75 -1.10 -7.64 -1.80
CA ALA A 75 -1.44 -8.73 -2.72
C ALA A 75 -1.44 -10.12 -2.06
N GLY A 76 -1.02 -10.21 -0.80
CA GLY A 76 -0.91 -11.44 -0.01
C GLY A 76 0.42 -11.47 0.76
N PRO A 77 0.47 -12.15 1.92
CA PRO A 77 1.65 -12.14 2.78
C PRO A 77 2.91 -12.73 2.10
N ASP A 78 2.74 -13.70 1.20
CA ASP A 78 3.84 -14.28 0.42
C ASP A 78 4.32 -13.39 -0.75
N LEU A 79 3.57 -12.34 -1.07
CA LEU A 79 3.77 -11.50 -2.25
C LEU A 79 4.16 -10.07 -1.92
N THR A 80 3.68 -9.52 -0.81
CA THR A 80 3.90 -8.13 -0.42
C THR A 80 4.54 -8.06 0.96
N THR A 81 5.75 -7.50 1.03
CA THR A 81 6.50 -7.30 2.27
C THR A 81 6.68 -5.81 2.55
N ILE A 82 6.37 -5.37 3.77
CA ILE A 82 6.78 -4.06 4.29
C ILE A 82 7.95 -4.30 5.25
N ASP A 83 9.11 -3.74 4.92
CA ASP A 83 10.37 -3.89 5.64
C ASP A 83 10.71 -2.58 6.35
N GLY A 84 10.64 -2.57 7.68
CA GLY A 84 10.97 -1.39 8.49
C GLY A 84 12.46 -1.09 8.61
N ASN A 85 13.33 -1.90 7.99
CA ASN A 85 14.79 -1.73 7.94
C ASN A 85 15.45 -1.50 9.30
N GLN A 86 14.89 -2.09 10.36
CA GLN A 86 15.31 -1.92 11.75
C GLN A 86 15.27 -0.45 12.24
N SER A 87 14.50 0.40 11.56
CA SER A 87 14.47 1.86 11.75
C SER A 87 13.19 2.36 12.42
N GLY A 88 12.65 1.60 13.36
CA GLY A 88 11.44 1.91 14.11
C GLY A 88 10.27 1.00 13.76
N ALA A 89 9.09 1.35 14.27
CA ALA A 89 7.87 0.60 14.00
C ALA A 89 7.58 0.61 12.49
N VAL A 90 7.19 -0.53 11.94
CA VAL A 90 6.95 -0.67 10.50
C VAL A 90 5.66 0.05 10.10
N ILE A 91 4.62 -0.06 10.93
CA ILE A 91 3.35 0.63 10.76
C ILE A 91 2.95 1.21 12.11
N VAL A 92 2.56 2.48 12.11
CA VAL A 92 2.13 3.21 13.30
C VAL A 92 0.67 3.63 13.14
N CYS A 93 -0.15 3.26 14.14
CA CYS A 93 -1.51 3.76 14.36
C CYS A 93 -1.53 4.45 15.72
N LYS A 94 -1.42 5.79 15.75
CA LYS A 94 -1.26 6.56 17.00
C LYS A 94 -2.08 7.85 17.02
N SER A 95 -2.95 8.04 16.06
CA SER A 95 -3.61 9.33 15.81
C SER A 95 -5.12 9.17 15.70
N ASP A 96 -5.67 8.30 16.56
CA ASP A 96 -7.10 8.00 16.65
C ASP A 96 -7.68 7.42 15.35
N GLU A 97 -6.94 6.49 14.73
CA GLU A 97 -7.42 5.74 13.57
C GLU A 97 -8.78 5.08 13.87
N GLY A 98 -9.77 5.33 13.01
CA GLY A 98 -11.15 4.86 13.20
C GLY A 98 -11.30 3.33 13.08
N PRO A 99 -12.43 2.77 13.53
CA PRO A 99 -12.68 1.33 13.54
C PRO A 99 -12.75 0.68 12.14
N GLY A 100 -12.90 1.48 11.08
CA GLY A 100 -12.83 1.02 9.69
C GLY A 100 -11.39 0.87 9.16
N THR A 101 -10.37 1.19 9.95
CA THR A 101 -8.96 1.01 9.57
C THR A 101 -8.65 -0.48 9.43
N LEU A 102 -8.15 -0.87 8.27
CA LEU A 102 -7.78 -2.26 7.97
C LEU A 102 -6.36 -2.32 7.42
N ILE A 103 -5.57 -3.26 7.92
CA ILE A 103 -4.26 -3.61 7.35
C ILE A 103 -4.26 -5.11 7.09
N GLU A 104 -4.21 -5.52 5.83
CA GLU A 104 -4.34 -6.92 5.43
C GLU A 104 -3.43 -7.30 4.25
N GLY A 105 -2.98 -8.55 4.17
CA GLY A 105 -2.30 -9.08 2.99
C GLY A 105 -0.82 -8.75 2.89
N PHE A 106 -0.14 -8.55 4.03
CA PHE A 106 1.29 -8.23 4.09
C PHE A 106 2.08 -9.21 4.96
N THR A 107 3.33 -9.46 4.57
CA THR A 107 4.39 -9.73 5.54
C THR A 107 4.91 -8.39 6.06
N ILE A 108 4.98 -8.24 7.39
CA ILE A 108 5.53 -7.05 8.05
C ILE A 108 6.78 -7.49 8.79
N THR A 109 7.94 -6.91 8.48
CA THR A 109 9.23 -7.41 8.99
C THR A 109 10.21 -6.29 9.35
N ASN A 110 11.27 -6.67 10.07
CA ASN A 110 12.39 -5.81 10.47
C ASN A 110 11.95 -4.50 11.13
N GLY A 111 10.85 -4.53 11.91
CA GLY A 111 10.51 -3.43 12.80
C GLY A 111 11.46 -3.38 14.00
N SER A 112 11.68 -2.18 14.53
CA SER A 112 12.29 -1.98 15.84
C SER A 112 11.41 -1.09 16.71
N GLY A 113 11.49 -1.24 18.02
CA GLY A 113 10.72 -0.43 18.96
C GLY A 113 11.46 -0.31 20.27
N PHE A 114 11.19 0.75 21.01
CA PHE A 114 11.63 0.89 22.40
C PHE A 114 10.39 0.73 23.29
N VAL A 115 10.51 -0.07 24.34
CA VAL A 115 9.52 -0.08 25.43
C VAL A 115 9.89 1.08 26.33
N GLU A 116 9.07 2.13 26.38
CA GLU A 116 9.18 3.10 27.47
C GLU A 116 8.64 2.43 28.73
N THR A 117 9.54 2.24 29.69
CA THR A 117 9.25 1.70 31.03
C THR A 117 8.89 2.80 32.01
#